data_AF-A0A4R5DS79-F1
#
_entry.id   AF-A0A4R5DS79-F1
#
_cell.length_a   1.000
_cell.length_b   1.000
_cell.length_c   1.000
_cell.angle_alpha   90.00
_cell.angle_beta   90.00
_cell.angle_gamma   90.00
#
_symmetry.space_group_name_H-M   'P 1'
#
loop_
_entity.id
_entity.type
_entity.pdbx_description
1 polymer ?
#
loop_
_entity_poly.entity_id
_entity_poly.type
_entity_poly.pdbx_seq_one_letter_code
_entity_poly.pdbx_strand_id
1 'polypeptide(L)' 'MEDSFLLDVNYKGEIREFEGQLVLQGYLHKIQIDVDGLIITFEPDEERNYRAVADPNEGVKVDKELIPAIAQRLESLLKK' A
#
# COMPACT_ATOMS: atom_id res chain seq x y z
N MET A 1 4.82 -5.04 -17.96
CA MET A 1 3.94 -6.00 -17.28
C MET A 1 3.65 -5.35 -15.94
N GLU A 2 2.41 -4.90 -15.73
CA GLU A 2 1.97 -4.47 -14.41
C GLU A 2 1.70 -5.75 -13.63
N ASP A 3 2.57 -6.07 -12.69
CA ASP A 3 2.39 -7.24 -11.84
C ASP A 3 1.43 -6.86 -10.71
N SER A 4 0.17 -7.26 -10.87
CA SER A 4 -0.86 -7.15 -9.84
C SER A 4 -0.77 -8.30 -8.84
N PHE A 5 -1.10 -8.04 -7.59
CA PHE A 5 -1.10 -9.02 -6.50
C PHE A 5 -2.21 -8.74 -5.49
N LEU A 6 -2.53 -9.72 -4.66
CA LEU A 6 -3.46 -9.57 -3.54
C LEU A 6 -2.67 -9.46 -2.24
N LEU A 7 -3.08 -8.53 -1.38
CA LEU A 7 -2.44 -8.27 -0.09
C LEU A 7 -3.43 -8.51 1.04
N ASP A 8 -3.20 -9.58 1.80
CA ASP A 8 -3.93 -9.85 3.03
C ASP A 8 -3.38 -9.03 4.19
N VAL A 9 -4.25 -8.23 4.81
CA VAL A 9 -3.95 -7.38 5.95
C VAL A 9 -4.90 -7.71 7.09
N ASN A 10 -4.33 -8.05 8.25
CA ASN A 10 -5.11 -8.15 9.47
C ASN A 10 -5.42 -6.73 9.98
N TYR A 11 -6.69 -6.39 10.00
CA TYR A 11 -7.18 -5.09 10.41
C TYR A 11 -8.40 -5.24 11.33
N LYS A 12 -8.29 -4.72 12.56
CA LYS A 12 -9.34 -4.77 13.59
C LYS A 12 -9.86 -6.20 13.89
N GLY A 13 -9.00 -7.21 13.73
CA GLY A 13 -9.33 -8.62 14.00
C GLY A 13 -9.91 -9.38 12.80
N GLU A 14 -10.04 -8.71 11.65
CA GLU A 14 -10.51 -9.32 10.39
C GLU A 14 -9.39 -9.30 9.36
N ILE A 15 -9.34 -10.33 8.50
CA ILE A 15 -8.45 -10.32 7.34
C ILE A 15 -9.18 -9.60 6.22
N ARG A 16 -8.62 -8.47 5.79
CA ARG A 16 -9.06 -7.75 4.60
C ARG A 16 -8.06 -7.97 3.48
N GLU A 17 -8.57 -8.26 2.29
CA GLU A 17 -7.78 -8.42 1.08
C GLU A 17 -7.83 -7.11 0.26
N PHE A 18 -6.69 -6.69 -0.25
CA PHE A 18 -6.55 -5.50 -1.08
C PHE A 18 -5.84 -5.83 -2.39
N GLU A 19 -6.29 -5.25 -3.49
CA GLU A 19 -5.60 -5.37 -4.77
C GLU A 19 -4.43 -4.38 -4.82
N GLY A 20 -3.26 -4.90 -5.16
CA GLY A 20 -2.02 -4.16 -5.26
C GLY A 20 -1.37 -4.30 -6.62
N GLN A 21 -0.58 -3.31 -7.01
CA GLN A 21 0.18 -3.30 -8.25
C GLN A 21 1.60 -2.82 -7.99
N LEU A 22 2.58 -3.55 -8.53
CA LEU A 22 3.97 -3.10 -8.54
C LEU A 22 4.21 -2.17 -9.73
N VAL A 23 4.51 -0.91 -9.44
CA VAL A 23 4.78 0.13 -10.44
C VAL A 23 6.28 0.43 -10.46
N LEU A 24 6.91 0.14 -11.58
CA LEU A 24 8.31 0.45 -11.85
C LEU A 24 8.42 1.80 -12.56
N GLN A 25 8.91 2.82 -11.86
CA GLN A 25 9.17 4.14 -12.46
C GLN A 25 10.67 4.45 -12.38
N GLY A 26 11.39 4.16 -13.47
CA GLY A 26 12.86 4.26 -13.49
C GLY A 26 13.49 3.21 -12.56
N TYR A 27 14.28 3.67 -11.59
CA TYR A 27 14.90 2.81 -10.56
C TYR A 27 14.06 2.69 -9.28
N LEU A 28 12.92 3.39 -9.20
CA LEU A 28 12.09 3.40 -8.02
C LEU A 28 10.99 2.35 -8.15
N HIS A 29 10.91 1.47 -7.16
CA HIS A 29 9.80 0.54 -6.98
C HIS A 29 8.71 1.21 -6.15
N LYS A 30 7.52 1.36 -6.72
CA LYS A 30 6.33 1.85 -6.02
C LYS A 30 5.32 0.73 -5.94
N ILE A 31 4.52 0.74 -4.90
CA ILE A 31 3.41 -0.20 -4.72
C ILE A 31 2.14 0.62 -4.63
N GLN A 32 1.20 0.40 -5.56
CA GLN A 32 -0.11 1.02 -5.50
C GLN A 32 -1.10 0.01 -4.92
N ILE A 33 -1.89 0.42 -3.93
CA ILE A 33 -2.92 -0.41 -3.32
C ILE A 33 -4.26 0.30 -3.49
N ASP A 34 -5.28 -0.39 -4.01
CA ASP A 34 -6.65 0.07 -3.98
C ASP A 34 -7.23 -0.16 -2.57
N VAL A 35 -7.58 0.94 -1.90
CA VAL A 35 -8.20 0.92 -0.58
C VAL A 35 -9.58 1.56 -0.67
N ASP A 36 -10.60 0.73 -0.80
CA ASP A 36 -12.01 1.15 -0.87
C ASP A 36 -12.27 2.16 -2.00
N GLY A 37 -11.58 2.00 -3.14
CA GLY A 37 -11.68 2.86 -4.32
C GLY A 37 -10.72 4.06 -4.31
N LEU A 38 -9.86 4.19 -3.29
CA LEU A 38 -8.78 5.17 -3.24
C LEU A 38 -7.45 4.48 -3.56
N ILE A 39 -6.74 4.96 -4.58
CA ILE A 39 -5.39 4.47 -4.87
C ILE A 39 -4.39 5.12 -3.92
N ILE A 40 -3.78 4.30 -3.07
CA ILE A 40 -2.71 4.72 -2.16
C ILE A 40 -1.38 4.20 -2.70
N THR A 41 -0.43 5.11 -2.95
CA THR A 41 0.92 4.76 -3.40
C THR A 41 1.85 4.66 -2.19
N PHE A 42 2.50 3.50 -2.04
CA PHE A 42 3.52 3.24 -1.04
C PHE A 42 4.89 3.26 -1.71
N GLU A 43 5.79 4.08 -1.18
CA GLU A 43 7.15 4.24 -1.68
C GLU A 43 8.15 3.99 -0.53
N PRO A 44 9.29 3.32 -0.79
CA PRO A 44 10.34 3.17 0.21
C PRO A 44 10.98 4.53 0.50
N ASP A 45 11.19 4.83 1.78
CA ASP A 45 11.96 5.98 2.23
C ASP A 45 13.46 5.65 2.37
N GLU A 46 14.25 6.63 2.81
CA GLU A 46 15.69 6.50 2.99
C GLU A 46 16.07 5.41 4.02
N GLU A 47 15.16 5.08 4.94
CA GLU A 47 15.33 4.05 5.96
C GLU A 47 14.71 2.69 5.56
N ARG A 48 14.23 2.57 4.32
CA ARG A 48 13.50 1.39 3.78
C ARG A 48 12.19 1.08 4.52
N ASN A 49 11.57 2.09 5.10
CA ASN A 49 10.18 2.01 5.55
C ASN A 49 9.26 2.47 4.40
N TYR A 50 8.00 2.04 4.40
CA TYR A 50 7.05 2.46 3.36
C TYR A 50 6.25 3.68 3.80
N ARG A 51 6.36 4.77 3.04
CA ARG A 51 5.52 5.97 3.20
C ARG A 51 4.34 5.90 2.24
N ALA A 52 3.14 6.14 2.76
CA ALA A 52 1.92 6.28 1.96
C ALA A 52 1.78 7.70 1.39
N VAL A 53 1.43 7.78 0.11
CA VAL A 53 1.09 9.00 -0.63
C VAL A 53 -0.27 8.76 -1.30
N ALA A 54 -1.23 9.63 -1.02
CA ALA A 54 -2.56 9.58 -1.62
C ALA A 54 -2.86 10.93 -2.27
N ASP A 55 -3.63 10.92 -3.37
CA ASP A 55 -4.10 12.16 -3.98
C ASP A 55 -5.22 12.77 -3.10
N PRO A 56 -5.05 14.00 -2.60
CA PRO A 56 -6.05 14.63 -1.73
C PRO A 56 -7.37 14.97 -2.44
N ASN A 57 -7.45 14.86 -3.76
CA ASN A 57 -8.66 15.16 -4.53
C ASN A 57 -9.69 14.02 -4.57
N GLU A 58 -9.29 12.81 -4.15
CA GLU A 58 -10.18 11.66 -4.11
C GLU A 58 -10.99 11.74 -2.81
N GLY A 59 -12.25 12.17 -2.89
CA GLY A 59 -13.16 12.39 -1.75
C GLY A 59 -13.55 11.14 -0.93
N VAL A 60 -12.77 10.07 -1.01
CA VAL A 60 -12.96 8.80 -0.31
C VAL A 60 -12.35 8.90 1.09
N LYS A 61 -13.16 8.63 2.11
CA LYS A 61 -12.68 8.55 3.50
C LYS A 61 -12.12 7.17 3.78
N VAL A 62 -10.80 7.02 3.69
CA VAL A 62 -10.11 5.82 4.18
C VAL A 62 -9.85 5.95 5.68
N ASP A 63 -10.01 4.85 6.42
CA ASP A 63 -9.65 4.80 7.83
C ASP A 63 -8.14 5.01 7.99
N LYS A 64 -7.76 6.02 8.76
CA LYS A 64 -6.36 6.41 8.96
C LYS A 64 -5.52 5.30 9.60
N GLU A 65 -6.14 4.38 10.33
CA GLU A 65 -5.46 3.23 10.94
C GLU A 65 -5.19 2.10 9.93
N LEU A 66 -5.90 2.08 8.79
CA LEU A 66 -5.73 1.05 7.78
C LEU A 66 -4.44 1.25 6.97
N ILE A 67 -4.11 2.51 6.66
CA ILE A 67 -2.88 2.87 5.94
C ILE A 67 -1.60 2.33 6.62
N PRO A 68 -1.36 2.56 7.93
CA PRO A 68 -0.18 2.01 8.60
C PRO A 68 -0.22 0.48 8.71
N ALA A 69 -1.39 -0.15 8.81
CA ALA A 69 -1.50 -1.61 8.80
C ALA A 69 -1.05 -2.22 7.46
N ILE A 70 -1.43 -1.60 6.34
CA ILE A 70 -0.98 -1.97 4.99
C ILE A 70 0.54 -1.77 4.86
N ALA A 71 1.07 -0.61 5.29
CA ALA A 71 2.51 -0.34 5.24
C ALA A 71 3.32 -1.38 6.02
N GLN A 72 2.92 -1.69 7.25
CA GLN A 72 3.57 -2.72 8.07
C GLN A 72 3.52 -4.10 7.42
N ARG A 73 2.41 -4.44 6.77
CA ARG A 73 2.29 -5.70 6.05
C ARG A 73 3.29 -5.77 4.89
N LEU A 74 3.36 -4.72 4.06
CA LEU A 74 4.31 -4.63 2.96
C LEU A 74 5.76 -4.72 3.46
N GLU A 75 6.09 -4.02 4.54
CA GLU A 75 7.41 -4.12 5.16
C GLU A 75 7.74 -5.53 5.60
N SER A 76 6.80 -6.24 6.24
CA SER A 76 7.01 -7.62 6.70
C SER A 76 7.27 -8.61 5.56
N LEU A 77 6.74 -8.34 4.36
CA LEU A 77 6.92 -9.20 3.19
C LEU A 77 8.25 -8.92 2.48
N LEU A 78 8.77 -7.69 2.60
CA LEU A 78 9.90 -7.19 1.82
C LEU A 78 11.20 -7.10 2.63
N LYS A 79 11.12 -6.94 3.95
CA LYS A 79 12.26 -7.08 4.88
C LYS A 79 12.44 -8.56 5.21
N LYS A 80 13.33 -9.24 4.47
CA LYS A 80 13.88 -10.56 4.86
C LYS A 80 15.16 -10.40 5.67
#